data_AF-A0A3C0AT97-F1
#
_entry.id   AF-A0A3C0AT97-F1
#
_cell.length_a   1.000
_cell.length_b   1.000
_cell.length_c   1.000
_cell.angle_alpha   90.00
_cell.angle_beta   90.00
_cell.angle_gamma   90.00
#
_symmetry.space_group_name_H-M   'P 1'
#
loop_
_entity.id
_entity.type
_entity.pdbx_description
1 polymer ?
#
loop_
_entity_poly.entity_id
_entity_poly.type
_entity_poly.pdbx_seq_one_letter_code
_entity_poly.pdbx_strand_id
1 'polypeptide(L)'
;MCECMRLFSKPTVAWLDHAFDRPTDVQRQAWPAIRSGENVLVVAPTGSGKTLCAFLSAIDHLMTSRGGSSDGKDDTERTTGADDAANRSKEHSPASAARNAATTEQARRGVTILYISPLKALGVDVAKNLEAPLAGIAEQCAAMGLPAPKIS
;
A
#
# COMPACT_ATOMS: atom_id res chain seq x y z
N MET A 1 17.65 11.55 -11.71
CA MET A 1 16.71 10.63 -11.03
C MET A 1 17.27 9.22 -11.09
N CYS A 2 17.48 8.55 -9.96
CA CYS A 2 17.94 7.16 -9.94
C CYS A 2 16.82 6.23 -10.43
N GLU A 3 17.13 5.22 -11.25
CA GLU A 3 16.12 4.32 -11.85
C GLU A 3 15.28 3.58 -10.81
N CYS A 4 15.88 3.17 -9.70
CA CYS A 4 15.18 2.47 -8.61
C CYS A 4 14.09 3.33 -7.95
N MET A 5 14.16 4.67 -8.03
CA MET A 5 13.13 5.55 -7.47
C MET A 5 11.82 5.46 -8.26
N ARG A 6 11.88 5.08 -9.56
CA ARG A 6 10.68 4.88 -10.38
C ARG A 6 9.81 3.71 -9.92
N LEU A 7 10.33 2.87 -9.02
CA LEU A 7 9.62 1.74 -8.44
C LEU A 7 8.59 2.17 -7.38
N PHE A 8 8.67 3.40 -6.89
CA PHE A 8 7.85 3.93 -5.81
C PHE A 8 6.80 4.91 -6.33
N SER A 9 5.74 5.11 -5.56
CA SER A 9 4.72 6.12 -5.83
C SER A 9 5.29 7.54 -5.73
N LYS A 10 4.64 8.51 -6.41
CA LYS A 10 5.08 9.91 -6.43
C LYS A 10 5.26 10.52 -5.03
N PRO A 11 4.35 10.33 -4.06
CA PRO A 11 4.54 10.85 -2.69
C PRO A 11 5.78 10.27 -2.00
N THR A 12 6.00 8.96 -2.14
CA THR A 12 7.17 8.28 -1.57
C THR A 12 8.47 8.79 -2.17
N VAL A 13 8.52 9.00 -3.48
CA VAL A 13 9.67 9.57 -4.19
C VAL A 13 9.95 11.00 -3.74
N ALA A 14 8.92 11.85 -3.67
CA ALA A 14 9.08 13.24 -3.23
C ALA A 14 9.60 13.33 -1.78
N TRP A 15 9.11 12.44 -0.91
CA TRP A 15 9.63 12.35 0.46
C TRP A 15 11.09 11.87 0.48
N LEU A 16 11.43 10.83 -0.29
CA LEU A 16 12.81 10.33 -0.40
C LEU A 16 13.79 11.41 -0.85
N ASP A 17 13.43 12.17 -1.90
CA ASP A 17 14.25 13.26 -2.45
C ASP A 17 14.45 14.40 -1.44
N HIS A 18 13.46 14.66 -0.59
CA HIS A 18 13.57 15.67 0.47
C HIS A 18 14.37 15.17 1.68
N ALA A 19 14.21 13.89 2.05
CA ALA A 19 14.80 13.32 3.25
C ALA A 19 16.27 12.89 3.07
N PHE A 20 16.69 12.54 1.84
CA PHE A 20 18.02 12.02 1.57
C PHE A 20 18.57 12.52 0.23
N ASP A 21 19.88 12.80 0.18
CA ASP A 21 20.55 13.20 -1.08
C ASP A 21 20.48 12.12 -2.16
N ARG A 22 20.62 10.86 -1.76
CA ARG A 22 20.61 9.69 -2.66
C ARG A 22 20.35 8.39 -1.90
N PRO A 23 19.69 7.40 -2.53
CA PRO A 23 19.61 6.04 -1.99
C PRO A 23 21.00 5.45 -1.72
N THR A 24 21.11 4.51 -0.77
CA THR A 24 22.33 3.74 -0.54
C THR A 24 22.49 2.61 -1.56
N ASP A 25 23.67 2.00 -1.65
CA ASP A 25 23.91 0.86 -2.55
C ASP A 25 22.97 -0.31 -2.26
N VAL A 26 22.76 -0.62 -0.98
CA VAL A 26 21.87 -1.71 -0.56
C VAL A 26 20.42 -1.42 -0.93
N GLN A 27 19.98 -0.16 -0.85
CA GLN A 27 18.64 0.25 -1.27
C GLN A 27 18.46 0.11 -2.80
N ARG A 28 19.43 0.61 -3.58
CA ARG A 28 19.43 0.49 -5.05
C ARG A 28 19.35 -0.96 -5.53
N GLN A 29 20.05 -1.87 -4.86
CA GLN A 29 20.09 -3.28 -5.23
C GLN A 29 18.86 -4.06 -4.76
N ALA A 30 18.38 -3.78 -3.54
CA ALA A 30 17.30 -4.55 -2.95
C ALA A 30 15.90 -4.15 -3.46
N TRP A 31 15.64 -2.87 -3.76
CA TRP A 31 14.31 -2.44 -4.18
C TRP A 31 13.78 -3.12 -5.45
N PRO A 32 14.56 -3.28 -6.54
CA PRO A 32 14.13 -4.06 -7.70
C PRO A 32 13.80 -5.51 -7.34
N ALA A 33 14.64 -6.15 -6.54
CA ALA A 33 14.43 -7.53 -6.09
C ALA A 33 13.16 -7.66 -5.24
N ILE A 34 12.93 -6.76 -4.29
CA ILE A 34 11.73 -6.78 -3.44
C ILE A 34 10.46 -6.56 -4.30
N ARG A 35 10.51 -5.66 -5.27
CA ARG A 35 9.37 -5.35 -6.16
C ARG A 35 9.03 -6.47 -7.13
N SER A 36 9.96 -7.38 -7.40
CA SER A 36 9.69 -8.57 -8.22
C SER A 36 8.73 -9.56 -7.55
N GLY A 37 8.55 -9.46 -6.22
CA GLY A 37 7.77 -10.41 -5.42
C GLY A 37 8.57 -11.64 -4.95
N GLU A 38 9.86 -11.71 -5.25
CA GLU A 38 10.76 -12.75 -4.77
C GLU A 38 11.15 -12.56 -3.28
N ASN A 39 11.61 -13.65 -2.64
CA ASN A 39 12.19 -13.58 -1.30
C ASN A 39 13.59 -12.97 -1.36
N VAL A 40 13.84 -11.93 -0.57
CA VAL A 40 15.10 -11.18 -0.62
C VAL A 40 15.84 -11.27 0.73
N LEU A 41 17.10 -11.72 0.68
CA LEU A 41 18.05 -11.61 1.80
C LEU A 41 19.00 -10.45 1.57
N VAL A 42 19.00 -9.48 2.48
CA VAL A 42 19.85 -8.28 2.40
C VAL A 42 21.01 -8.36 3.38
N VAL A 43 22.24 -8.45 2.88
CA VAL A 43 23.47 -8.47 3.69
C VAL A 43 24.24 -7.16 3.47
N ALA A 44 24.33 -6.33 4.50
CA ALA A 44 25.10 -5.08 4.47
C ALA A 44 25.52 -4.66 5.89
N PRO A 45 26.57 -3.82 6.04
CA PRO A 45 26.98 -3.28 7.34
C PRO A 45 25.86 -2.53 8.09
N THR A 46 26.06 -2.29 9.38
CA THR A 46 25.22 -1.35 10.15
C THR A 46 25.30 0.05 9.53
N GLY A 47 24.24 0.84 9.66
CA GLY A 47 24.19 2.19 9.07
C GLY A 47 23.91 2.25 7.56
N SER A 48 23.91 1.13 6.82
CA SER A 48 23.63 1.14 5.37
C SER A 48 22.16 1.41 4.98
N GLY A 49 21.25 1.60 5.93
CA GLY A 49 19.84 1.89 5.66
C GLY A 49 18.97 0.67 5.34
N LYS A 50 19.36 -0.55 5.78
CA LYS A 50 18.59 -1.80 5.56
C LYS A 50 17.15 -1.72 6.08
N THR A 51 16.94 -1.10 7.24
CA THR A 51 15.60 -0.95 7.84
C THR A 51 14.70 -0.15 6.90
N LEU A 52 15.12 1.07 6.54
CA LEU A 52 14.36 1.89 5.59
C LEU A 52 14.15 1.17 4.25
N CYS A 53 15.16 0.45 3.76
CA CYS A 53 15.07 -0.32 2.52
C CYS A 53 13.88 -1.30 2.51
N ALA A 54 13.77 -2.13 3.55
CA ALA A 54 12.71 -3.12 3.67
C ALA A 54 11.34 -2.44 3.89
N PHE A 55 11.27 -1.51 4.85
CA PHE A 55 10.00 -0.91 5.24
C PHE A 55 9.41 0.00 4.17
N LEU A 56 10.23 0.81 3.48
CA LEU A 56 9.72 1.71 2.46
C LEU A 56 9.08 0.95 1.30
N SER A 57 9.67 -0.18 0.91
CA SER A 57 9.09 -1.07 -0.11
C SER A 57 7.73 -1.61 0.31
N ALA A 58 7.61 -2.02 1.57
CA ALA A 58 6.37 -2.59 2.11
C ALA A 58 5.28 -1.51 2.28
N ILE A 59 5.63 -0.33 2.79
CA ILE A 59 4.73 0.82 2.95
C ILE A 59 4.17 1.26 1.60
N ASP A 60 5.03 1.50 0.61
CA ASP A 60 4.59 1.94 -0.72
C ASP A 60 3.70 0.90 -1.41
N HIS A 61 4.00 -0.39 -1.24
CA HIS A 61 3.14 -1.46 -1.72
C HIS A 61 1.75 -1.42 -1.07
N LEU A 62 1.68 -1.21 0.25
CA LEU A 62 0.40 -1.10 0.97
C LEU A 62 -0.43 0.11 0.52
N MET A 63 0.22 1.23 0.23
CA MET A 63 -0.42 2.44 -0.26
C MET A 63 -1.02 2.25 -1.66
N THR A 64 -0.30 1.57 -2.54
CA THR A 64 -0.71 1.37 -3.94
C THR A 64 -1.74 0.24 -4.07
N SER A 65 -1.64 -0.83 -3.29
CA SER A 65 -2.57 -1.98 -3.32
C SER A 65 -3.97 -1.66 -2.77
N ARG A 66 -4.12 -0.66 -1.88
CA ARG A 66 -5.45 -0.27 -1.35
C ARG A 66 -6.26 0.61 -2.30
N GLY A 67 -5.62 1.25 -3.29
CA GLY A 67 -6.29 2.11 -4.28
C GLY A 67 -6.91 1.37 -5.47
N GLY A 68 -6.65 0.07 -5.63
CA GLY A 68 -7.01 -0.72 -6.82
C GLY A 68 -8.30 -1.52 -6.73
N SER A 69 -9.25 -1.17 -5.87
CA SER A 69 -10.51 -1.92 -5.75
C SER A 69 -11.70 -1.17 -6.33
N SER A 70 -11.61 -0.94 -7.62
CA SER A 70 -12.74 -0.60 -8.49
C SER A 70 -12.62 -1.44 -9.77
N ASP A 71 -12.84 -2.75 -9.66
CA ASP A 71 -13.15 -3.57 -10.82
C ASP A 71 -14.67 -3.57 -11.03
N GLY A 72 -15.11 -2.81 -12.04
CA GLY A 72 -16.42 -2.96 -12.68
C GLY A 72 -16.51 -4.35 -13.32
N LYS A 73 -17.64 -5.04 -13.29
CA LYS A 73 -18.83 -4.75 -14.11
C LYS A 73 -18.47 -4.40 -15.54
N ASP A 74 -18.14 -5.44 -16.31
CA ASP A 74 -18.41 -5.45 -17.74
C ASP A 74 -18.90 -6.86 -18.11
N ASP A 75 -20.17 -6.95 -18.43
CA ASP A 75 -20.79 -7.99 -19.27
C ASP A 75 -22.18 -7.47 -19.63
N THR A 76 -22.18 -6.50 -20.54
CA THR A 76 -23.37 -6.08 -21.27
C THR A 76 -23.50 -6.95 -22.52
N GLU A 77 -24.58 -7.73 -22.52
CA GLU A 77 -25.38 -8.19 -23.66
C GLU A 77 -24.90 -9.34 -24.56
N ARG A 78 -25.60 -10.47 -24.42
CA ARG A 78 -26.33 -11.04 -25.57
C ARG A 78 -27.70 -11.59 -25.16
N THR A 79 -28.73 -10.88 -25.60
CA THR A 79 -30.16 -11.23 -25.61
C THR A 79 -30.46 -12.49 -26.41
N THR A 80 -31.42 -13.32 -25.95
CA THR A 80 -32.70 -13.66 -26.64
C THR A 80 -33.54 -14.68 -25.83
N GLY A 81 -34.86 -14.45 -25.76
CA GLY A 81 -35.89 -15.42 -25.33
C GLY A 81 -36.36 -15.21 -23.89
N ALA A 82 -37.39 -14.41 -23.65
CA ALA A 82 -38.81 -14.81 -23.66
C ALA A 82 -39.16 -15.79 -22.52
N ASP A 83 -39.96 -15.25 -21.60
CA ASP A 83 -40.97 -15.91 -20.77
C ASP A 83 -40.81 -15.79 -19.25
N ASP A 84 -41.99 -15.55 -18.68
CA ASP A 84 -42.44 -15.63 -17.30
C ASP A 84 -42.32 -14.43 -16.35
N ALA A 85 -43.53 -13.96 -16.06
CA ALA A 85 -43.92 -12.97 -15.10
C ALA A 85 -43.67 -13.43 -13.66
N ALA A 86 -43.76 -12.44 -12.77
CA ALA A 86 -43.81 -12.54 -11.31
C ALA A 86 -42.46 -12.69 -10.59
N ASN A 87 -41.84 -11.57 -10.23
CA ASN A 87 -41.62 -11.33 -8.81
C ASN A 87 -41.51 -9.85 -8.43
N ARG A 88 -42.09 -9.59 -7.26
CA ARG A 88 -42.27 -8.34 -6.54
C ARG A 88 -40.98 -7.54 -6.35
N SER A 89 -41.16 -6.23 -6.49
CA SER A 89 -40.72 -5.20 -5.53
C SER A 89 -39.51 -5.57 -4.66
N LYS A 90 -38.30 -5.29 -5.14
CA LYS A 90 -37.17 -4.99 -4.27
C LYS A 90 -36.82 -3.53 -4.41
N GLU A 91 -37.47 -2.72 -3.58
CA GLU A 91 -36.95 -1.41 -3.16
C GLU A 91 -35.47 -1.58 -2.79
N HIS A 92 -34.57 -1.09 -3.65
CA HIS A 92 -33.17 -0.93 -3.32
C HIS A 92 -33.07 0.25 -2.35
N SER A 93 -33.36 -0.03 -1.08
CA SER A 93 -33.11 0.91 0.01
C SER A 93 -31.59 1.18 0.08
N PRO A 94 -31.14 2.45 0.11
CA PRO A 94 -29.71 2.83 0.13
C PRO A 94 -28.95 2.25 1.35
N ALA A 95 -29.68 1.80 2.37
CA ALA A 95 -29.15 1.16 3.57
C ALA A 95 -28.55 -0.24 3.33
N SER A 96 -28.86 -0.92 2.22
CA SER A 96 -28.31 -2.24 1.86
C SER A 96 -26.92 -2.12 1.23
N ALA A 97 -26.74 -1.17 0.31
CA ALA A 97 -25.45 -0.88 -0.31
C ALA A 97 -24.43 -0.35 0.71
N ALA A 98 -24.86 0.52 1.64
CA ALA A 98 -24.03 1.02 2.73
C ALA A 98 -23.59 -0.08 3.71
N ARG A 99 -24.47 -1.06 4.00
CA ARG A 99 -24.13 -2.22 4.84
C ARG A 99 -23.14 -3.15 4.14
N ASN A 100 -23.31 -3.41 2.84
CA ASN A 100 -22.36 -4.20 2.07
C ASN A 100 -20.98 -3.52 1.95
N ALA A 101 -20.94 -2.21 1.66
CA ALA A 101 -19.71 -1.43 1.62
C ALA A 101 -18.97 -1.43 2.97
N ALA A 102 -19.68 -1.25 4.09
CA ALA A 102 -19.10 -1.31 5.43
C ALA A 102 -18.53 -2.70 5.77
N THR A 103 -19.18 -3.77 5.31
CA THR A 103 -18.73 -5.16 5.53
C THR A 103 -17.48 -5.48 4.70
N THR A 104 -17.40 -4.98 3.45
CA THR A 104 -16.22 -5.13 2.58
C THR A 104 -15.03 -4.29 3.05
N GLU A 105 -15.26 -3.10 3.59
CA GLU A 105 -14.23 -2.23 4.18
C GLU A 105 -13.62 -2.86 5.44
N GLN A 106 -14.45 -3.52 6.26
CA GLN A 106 -14.04 -4.21 7.48
C GLN A 106 -13.22 -5.47 7.19
N ALA A 107 -13.56 -6.22 6.13
CA ALA A 107 -12.82 -7.40 5.68
C ALA A 107 -11.39 -7.08 5.18
N ARG A 108 -11.10 -5.82 4.86
CA ARG A 108 -9.76 -5.34 4.46
C ARG A 108 -8.89 -4.88 5.64
N ARG A 109 -9.40 -4.97 6.87
CA ARG A 109 -8.63 -4.62 8.08
C ARG A 109 -7.96 -5.87 8.63
N GLY A 110 -6.75 -6.14 8.14
CA GLY A 110 -5.88 -7.20 8.64
C GLY A 110 -4.42 -6.77 8.65
N VAL A 111 -3.58 -7.55 9.35
CA VAL A 111 -2.12 -7.37 9.31
C VAL A 111 -1.63 -7.68 7.90
N THR A 112 -0.92 -6.73 7.30
CA THR A 112 -0.40 -6.82 5.92
C THR A 112 1.12 -6.87 5.88
N ILE A 113 1.79 -6.44 6.95
CA ILE A 113 3.24 -6.44 7.10
C ILE A 113 3.56 -6.94 8.51
N LEU A 114 4.42 -7.95 8.62
CA LEU A 114 4.89 -8.49 9.91
C LEU A 114 6.40 -8.30 10.00
N TYR A 115 6.84 -7.51 10.98
CA TYR A 115 8.24 -7.37 11.33
C TYR A 115 8.60 -8.30 12.49
N ILE A 116 9.64 -9.11 12.33
CA ILE A 116 10.13 -10.04 13.36
C ILE A 116 11.54 -9.61 13.75
N SER A 117 11.76 -9.45 15.06
CA SER A 117 13.06 -9.12 15.63
C SER A 117 13.43 -10.12 16.72
N PRO A 118 14.71 -10.55 16.80
CA PRO A 118 15.19 -11.37 17.92
C PRO A 118 15.26 -10.59 19.24
N LEU A 119 15.15 -9.25 19.22
CA LEU A 119 15.25 -8.37 20.39
C LEU A 119 14.03 -7.45 20.50
N LYS A 120 13.41 -7.39 21.69
CA LYS A 120 12.27 -6.50 21.96
C LYS A 120 12.60 -5.02 21.77
N ALA A 121 13.77 -4.58 22.25
CA ALA A 121 14.21 -3.19 22.13
C ALA A 121 14.23 -2.73 20.67
N LEU A 122 14.75 -3.58 19.78
CA LEU A 122 14.80 -3.27 18.35
C LEU A 122 13.39 -3.18 17.73
N GLY A 123 12.41 -3.93 18.23
CA GLY A 123 11.01 -3.77 17.80
C GLY A 123 10.44 -2.40 18.14
N VAL A 124 10.72 -1.89 19.35
CA VAL A 124 10.30 -0.55 19.79
C VAL A 124 11.01 0.54 18.99
N ASP A 125 12.31 0.38 18.74
CA ASP A 125 13.09 1.34 17.96
C ASP A 125 12.63 1.41 16.51
N VAL A 126 12.30 0.27 15.91
CA VAL A 126 11.77 0.21 14.55
C VAL A 126 10.44 0.96 14.44
N ALA A 127 9.51 0.78 15.38
CA ALA A 127 8.24 1.51 15.36
C ALA A 127 8.44 3.03 15.32
N LYS A 128 9.32 3.55 16.18
CA LYS A 128 9.69 4.98 16.20
C LYS A 128 10.37 5.43 14.91
N ASN A 129 11.27 4.60 14.36
CA ASN A 129 11.96 4.89 13.11
C ASN A 129 11.01 4.97 11.89
N LEU A 130 9.79 4.45 12.01
CA LEU A 130 8.76 4.54 10.96
C LEU A 130 7.87 5.77 11.07
N GLU A 131 7.86 6.48 12.20
CA GLU A 131 7.01 7.66 12.38
C GLU A 131 7.37 8.76 11.37
N ALA A 132 8.67 9.09 11.25
CA ALA A 132 9.16 10.11 10.33
C ALA A 132 8.85 9.82 8.84
N PRO A 133 9.14 8.63 8.28
CA PRO A 133 8.78 8.33 6.89
C PRO A 133 7.27 8.32 6.67
N LEU A 134 6.47 7.78 7.59
CA LEU A 134 5.02 7.75 7.44
C LEU A 134 4.42 9.16 7.46
N ALA A 135 4.85 10.01 8.39
CA ALA A 135 4.42 11.40 8.47
C ALA A 135 4.81 12.18 7.21
N GLY A 136 6.08 12.08 6.79
CA GLY A 136 6.56 12.79 5.62
C GLY A 136 5.87 12.35 4.32
N ILE A 137 5.62 11.05 4.14
CA ILE A 137 4.85 10.56 2.99
C ILE A 137 3.40 11.06 3.04
N ALA A 138 2.77 11.09 4.23
CA ALA A 138 1.42 11.62 4.39
C ALA A 138 1.34 13.12 4.05
N GLU A 139 2.35 13.91 4.42
CA GLU A 139 2.47 15.31 4.02
C GLU A 139 2.59 15.46 2.49
N GLN A 140 3.41 14.63 1.84
CA GLN A 140 3.51 14.61 0.37
C GLN A 140 2.20 14.21 -0.31
N CYS A 141 1.47 13.24 0.26
CA CYS A 141 0.12 12.91 -0.22
C CYS A 141 -0.81 14.12 -0.13
N ALA A 142 -0.84 14.81 1.01
CA ALA A 142 -1.69 15.98 1.22
C ALA A 142 -1.33 17.12 0.25
N ALA A 143 -0.04 17.39 0.04
CA ALA A 143 0.44 18.40 -0.92
C ALA A 143 0.03 18.08 -2.37
N MET A 144 -0.13 16.81 -2.70
CA MET A 144 -0.57 16.33 -4.02
C MET A 144 -2.10 16.14 -4.12
N GLY A 145 -2.87 16.48 -3.09
CA GLY A 145 -4.33 16.26 -3.06
C GLY A 145 -4.73 14.77 -3.01
N LEU A 146 -3.82 13.90 -2.60
CA LEU A 146 -4.05 12.46 -2.46
C LEU A 146 -4.45 12.11 -1.02
N PRO A 147 -5.31 11.10 -0.82
CA PRO A 147 -5.64 10.65 0.53
C PRO A 147 -4.40 10.09 1.23
N ALA A 148 -4.16 10.55 2.46
CA ALA A 148 -3.07 10.02 3.28
C ALA A 148 -3.34 8.55 3.64
N PRO A 149 -2.31 7.69 3.59
CA PRO A 149 -2.47 6.28 3.91
C PRO A 149 -2.72 6.09 5.41
N LYS A 150 -3.69 5.26 5.76
CA LYS A 150 -3.98 4.87 7.15
C LYS A 150 -3.15 3.64 7.51
N ILE A 151 -1.97 3.86 8.08
CA ILE A 151 -1.05 2.84 8.58
C ILE A 151 -0.97 2.98 10.10
N SER A 152 -1.16 1.87 10.82
CA SER A 152 -1.22 1.80 12.29
C SER A 152 -0.24 0.78 12.83
#